data_AF-A0A945USQ6-F1
#
_entry.id   AF-A0A945USQ6-F1
#
_cell.length_a   1.000
_cell.length_b   1.000
_cell.length_c   1.000
_cell.angle_alpha   90.00
_cell.angle_beta   90.00
_cell.angle_gamma   90.00
#
_symmetry.space_group_name_H-M   'P 1'
#
loop_
_entity.id
_entity.type
_entity.pdbx_description
1 polymer ?
#
loop_
_entity_poly.entity_id
_entity_poly.type
_entity_poly.pdbx_seq_one_letter_code
_entity_poly.pdbx_strand_id
1 'polypeptide(L)' 'MTAPPSQPPKGDRSRQLMLLKLTVSVLLGVAFLILVIPGPIPKPIRIVIAMTDLIAAAAIWLMGKQRLSN' A
#
# COMPACT_ATOMS: atom_id res chain seq x y z
N MET A 1 -30.68 1.30 29.63
CA MET A 1 -29.22 1.14 29.82
C MET A 1 -28.56 1.44 28.48
N THR A 2 -27.98 2.62 28.34
CA THR A 2 -27.25 3.07 27.15
C THR A 2 -25.84 2.47 27.19
N ALA A 3 -25.51 1.60 26.26
CA ALA A 3 -24.15 1.07 26.12
C ALA A 3 -23.17 2.23 25.87
N PRO A 4 -21.99 2.26 26.51
CA PRO A 4 -20.99 3.28 26.24
C PRO A 4 -20.50 3.14 24.78
N PRO A 5 -20.20 4.25 24.08
CA PRO A 5 -19.66 4.20 22.73
C PRO A 5 -18.32 3.47 22.78
N SER A 6 -18.22 2.34 22.08
CA SER A 6 -17.01 1.57 21.90
C SER A 6 -15.95 2.44 21.22
N GLN A 7 -15.08 3.08 22.02
CA GLN A 7 -13.90 3.78 21.52
C GLN A 7 -13.07 2.79 20.69
N PRO A 8 -12.70 3.12 19.44
CA PRO A 8 -11.78 2.29 18.69
C PRO A 8 -10.44 2.24 19.44
N PRO A 9 -9.72 1.10 19.44
CA PRO A 9 -8.51 0.95 20.24
C PRO A 9 -7.46 1.97 19.78
N LYS A 10 -7.13 2.92 20.66
CA LYS A 10 -6.08 3.94 20.45
C LYS A 10 -4.70 3.32 20.14
N GLY A 11 -4.51 2.02 20.40
CA GLY A 11 -3.27 1.27 20.15
C GLY A 11 -3.09 0.76 18.71
N ASP A 12 -4.15 0.70 17.88
CA ASP A 12 -4.05 0.09 16.55
C ASP A 12 -3.56 1.03 15.46
N ARG A 13 -3.72 2.35 15.62
CA ARG A 13 -3.42 3.34 14.57
C ARG A 13 -1.93 3.36 14.18
N SER A 14 -1.02 3.24 15.15
CA SER A 14 0.42 3.16 14.89
C SER A 14 0.81 1.85 14.21
N ARG A 15 0.20 0.73 14.61
CA ARG A 15 0.39 -0.58 13.95
C ARG A 15 -0.15 -0.58 12.53
N GLN A 16 -1.32 0.01 12.30
CA GLN A 16 -1.93 0.13 10.98
C GLN A 16 -1.12 1.04 10.06
N LEU A 17 -0.57 2.16 10.55
CA LEU A 17 0.37 2.99 9.79
C LEU A 17 1.67 2.24 9.46
N MET A 18 2.18 1.44 10.40
CA MET A 18 3.38 0.62 10.18
C MET A 18 3.13 -0.46 9.11
N LEU A 19 1.99 -1.15 9.19
CA LEU A 19 1.57 -2.14 8.20
C LEU A 19 1.36 -1.49 6.83
N LEU A 20 0.69 -0.33 6.77
CA LEU A 20 0.47 0.39 5.53
C LEU A 20 1.80 0.80 4.86
N LYS A 21 2.75 1.34 5.63
CA LYS A 21 4.10 1.65 5.14
C LYS A 21 4.78 0.39 4.60
N LEU A 22 4.71 -0.70 5.34
CA LEU A 22 5.33 -1.98 4.97
C LEU A 22 4.72 -2.52 3.67
N THR A 23 3.39 -2.50 3.53
CA THR A 23 2.69 -2.89 2.30
C THR A 23 3.14 -2.05 1.11
N VAL A 24 3.21 -0.73 1.26
CA VAL A 24 3.66 0.18 0.18
C VAL A 24 5.13 -0.06 -0.18
N SER A 25 6.00 -0.28 0.82
CA SER A 25 7.40 -0.63 0.58
C SER A 25 7.56 -1.95 -0.18
N VAL A 26 6.75 -2.97 0.13
CA VAL A 26 6.75 -4.25 -0.58
C VAL A 26 6.30 -4.07 -2.03
N LEU A 27 5.21 -3.32 -2.26
CA LEU A 27 4.73 -3.02 -3.62
C LEU A 27 5.82 -2.32 -4.45
N LEU A 28 6.46 -1.29 -3.90
CA LEU A 28 7.59 -0.61 -4.56
C LEU A 28 8.74 -1.58 -4.87
N GLY A 29 9.07 -2.49 -3.95
CA GLY A 29 10.07 -3.52 -4.16
C GLY A 29 9.72 -4.47 -5.31
N VAL A 30 8.45 -4.90 -5.38
CA VAL A 30 7.93 -5.77 -6.45
C VAL A 30 7.96 -5.05 -7.80
N ALA A 31 7.50 -3.80 -7.87
CA ALA A 31 7.56 -2.98 -9.09
C ALA A 31 9.01 -2.86 -9.61
N PHE A 32 9.97 -2.64 -8.71
CA PHE A 32 11.38 -2.58 -9.08
C PHE A 32 11.90 -3.94 -9.56
N LEU A 33 11.50 -5.03 -8.91
CA LEU A 33 11.86 -6.39 -9.32
C LEU A 33 11.38 -6.70 -10.75
N ILE A 34 10.16 -6.30 -11.09
CA ILE A 34 9.57 -6.50 -12.43
C ILE A 34 10.41 -5.78 -13.50
N LEU A 35 10.98 -4.61 -13.17
CA LEU A 35 11.84 -3.84 -14.07
C LEU A 35 13.23 -4.47 -14.23
N VAL A 36 13.84 -4.95 -13.13
CA VAL A 36 15.23 -5.40 -13.10
C VAL A 36 15.39 -6.87 -13.54
N ILE A 37 14.46 -7.76 -13.17
CA ILE A 37 14.59 -9.18 -13.47
C ILE A 37 14.36 -9.42 -14.97
N PRO A 38 15.33 -10.00 -15.70
CA PRO A 38 15.15 -10.35 -17.10
C PRO A 38 14.15 -11.52 -17.22
N GLY A 39 12.91 -11.21 -17.58
CA GLY A 39 11.89 -12.19 -17.97
C GLY A 39 11.68 -12.30 -19.48
N PRO A 40 10.70 -13.12 -19.92
CA PRO A 40 10.28 -13.19 -21.33
C PRO A 40 9.42 -11.99 -21.78
N ILE A 41 8.97 -11.14 -20.83
CA ILE A 41 8.05 -10.04 -21.11
C ILE A 41 8.79 -8.89 -21.83
N PRO A 42 8.23 -8.32 -22.92
CA PRO A 42 8.80 -7.14 -23.59
C PRO A 42 8.95 -5.93 -22.66
N LYS A 43 10.06 -5.18 -22.81
CA LYS A 43 10.34 -3.95 -22.04
C LYS A 43 9.17 -2.96 -21.92
N PRO A 44 8.43 -2.59 -22.99
CA PRO A 44 7.33 -1.62 -22.87
C PRO A 44 6.20 -2.13 -21.96
N ILE A 45 5.88 -3.43 -22.03
CA ILE A 45 4.84 -4.04 -21.19
C ILE A 45 5.26 -4.02 -19.72
N ARG A 46 6.54 -4.27 -19.42
CA ARG A 46 7.05 -4.18 -18.03
C ARG A 46 6.92 -2.78 -17.44
N ILE A 47 7.17 -1.75 -18.25
CA ILE A 47 7.02 -0.36 -17.81
C ILE A 47 5.55 -0.08 -17.47
N VAL A 48 4.60 -0.52 -18.31
CA VAL A 48 3.17 -0.36 -18.04
C VAL A 48 2.75 -1.09 -16.77
N ILE A 49 3.25 -2.31 -16.56
CA ILE A 49 2.98 -3.08 -15.33
C ILE A 49 3.55 -2.36 -14.11
N ALA A 50 4.81 -1.93 -14.15
CA ALA A 50 5.46 -1.21 -13.06
C ALA A 50 4.75 0.12 -12.74
N MET A 51 4.30 0.85 -13.76
CA MET A 51 3.51 2.08 -13.59
C MET A 51 2.16 1.80 -12.93
N THR A 52 1.47 0.74 -13.36
CA THR A 52 0.18 0.35 -12.79
C THR A 52 0.32 -0.06 -11.33
N ASP A 53 1.37 -0.82 -10.99
CA ASP A 53 1.69 -1.20 -9.62
C ASP A 53 2.00 0.02 -8.74
N LEU A 54 2.76 0.99 -9.28
CA LEU A 54 3.06 2.25 -8.60
C LEU A 54 1.78 3.05 -8.29
N ILE A 55 0.85 3.13 -9.24
CA ILE A 55 -0.45 3.81 -9.07
C ILE A 55 -1.27 3.10 -8.00
N ALA A 56 -1.33 1.77 -8.02
CA ALA A 56 -2.04 0.99 -7.01
C ALA A 56 -1.45 1.20 -5.61
N ALA A 57 -0.11 1.19 -5.48
CA ALA A 57 0.58 1.48 -4.23
C ALA A 57 0.27 2.90 -3.71
N ALA A 58 0.28 3.89 -4.59
CA ALA A 58 -0.07 5.28 -4.25
C ALA A 58 -1.54 5.40 -3.81
N ALA A 59 -2.47 4.71 -4.49
CA ALA A 59 -3.88 4.69 -4.13
C ALA A 59 -4.11 4.03 -2.76
N ILE A 60 -3.47 2.89 -2.49
CA ILE A 60 -3.52 2.20 -1.19
C ILE A 60 -2.96 3.12 -0.09
N TRP A 61 -1.84 3.78 -0.35
CA TRP A 61 -1.26 4.74 0.57
C TRP A 61 -2.21 5.89 0.87
N LEU A 62 -2.79 6.52 -0.16
CA LEU A 62 -3.73 7.63 -0.01
C LEU A 62 -5.00 7.23 0.73
N MET A 63 -5.64 6.13 0.35
CA MET A 63 -6.84 5.62 1.02
C MET A 63 -6.55 5.22 2.47
N GLY A 64 -5.43 4.53 2.70
CA GLY A 64 -4.99 4.14 4.04
C GLY A 64 -4.70 5.36 4.91
N LYS A 65 -4.00 6.36 4.36
CA LYS A 65 -3.72 7.62 5.06
C LYS A 65 -5.00 8.40 5.37
N GLN A 66 -5.97 8.47 4.45
CA GLN A 66 -7.26 9.14 4.69
C GLN A 66 -8.07 8.42 5.79
N ARG A 67 -8.17 7.10 5.73
CA ARG A 67 -8.83 6.25 6.75
C ARG A 67 -8.20 6.36 8.12
N LEU A 68 -6.86 6.49 8.17
CA LEU A 68 -6.09 6.62 9.39
C LEU A 68 -5.87 8.07 9.80
N SER A 69 -6.38 9.07 9.06
CA SER A 69 -6.28 10.48 9.41
C SER A 69 -7.58 11.00 10.02
N ASN A 70 -8.73 10.55 9.50
CA ASN A 70 -10.04 10.70 10.14
C ASN A 70 -10.15 9.87 11.42
#